data_AF-A0A2A5GA49-F1
#
_entry.id   AF-A0A2A5GA49-F1
#
_cell.length_a   1.000
_cell.length_b   1.000
_cell.length_c   1.000
_cell.angle_alpha   90.00
_cell.angle_beta   90.00
_cell.angle_gamma   90.00
#
_symmetry.space_group_name_H-M   'P 1'
#
loop_
_entity.id
_entity.type
_entity.pdbx_description
1 polymer ?
#
loop_
_entity_poly.entity_id
_entity_poly.type
_entity_poly.pdbx_seq_one_letter_code
_entity_poly.pdbx_strand_id
1 'polypeptide(L)'
;MLGNMLNIDPDQCPNIVIGVGDPNTRKKMYEEKIKLGFQFPSIIHTNTIVSSHSTIEDAVIIGPYSTVLSGSTVKKGACLLSCVNINHDIVVNKFSLVGANVSIGNNSILGEGCHITMGKIIKPNSSIDAGLYYE
;
A
#
# COMPACT_ATOMS: atom_id res chain seq x y z
N MET A 1 -0.44 -4.01 18.88
CA MET A 1 -1.27 -5.13 18.39
C MET A 1 -2.54 -5.13 19.23
N LEU A 2 -3.61 -4.49 18.75
CA LEU A 2 -4.86 -4.41 19.51
C LEU A 2 -5.67 -5.69 19.27
N GLY A 3 -5.73 -6.53 20.31
CA GLY A 3 -6.84 -7.43 20.61
C GLY A 3 -7.17 -8.55 19.62
N ASN A 4 -7.78 -9.61 20.13
CA ASN A 4 -8.41 -10.62 19.31
C ASN A 4 -9.57 -9.96 18.54
N MET A 5 -9.48 -9.86 17.20
CA MET A 5 -10.48 -9.19 16.34
C MET A 5 -11.88 -9.82 16.39
N LEU A 6 -12.08 -10.90 17.16
CA LEU A 6 -13.37 -11.56 17.35
C LEU A 6 -14.37 -10.71 18.15
N ASN A 7 -13.93 -9.67 18.87
CA ASN A 7 -14.79 -8.88 19.78
C ASN A 7 -14.91 -7.39 19.39
N ILE A 8 -14.51 -7.00 18.18
CA ILE A 8 -14.61 -5.59 17.76
C ILE A 8 -15.95 -5.39 17.03
N ASP A 9 -16.78 -4.51 17.58
CA ASP A 9 -18.05 -4.09 16.98
C ASP A 9 -17.79 -2.94 15.98
N PRO A 10 -18.12 -3.12 14.68
CA PRO A 10 -17.98 -2.07 13.66
C PRO A 10 -18.74 -0.78 14.00
N ASP A 11 -19.86 -0.86 14.73
CA ASP A 11 -20.65 0.33 15.08
C ASP A 11 -19.95 1.20 16.13
N GLN A 12 -19.07 0.60 16.95
CA GLN A 12 -18.32 1.30 17.99
C GLN A 12 -16.90 1.66 17.53
N CYS A 13 -16.28 0.81 16.71
CA CYS A 13 -14.94 0.99 16.20
C CYS A 13 -14.89 0.63 14.70
N PRO A 14 -15.39 1.52 13.82
CA PRO A 14 -15.52 1.22 12.40
C PRO A 14 -14.17 1.16 11.70
N ASN A 15 -13.19 1.96 12.16
CA ASN A 15 -11.92 2.12 11.49
C ASN A 15 -10.89 1.08 11.94
N ILE A 16 -10.42 0.27 11.00
CA ILE A 16 -9.37 -0.73 11.25
C ILE A 16 -8.27 -0.66 10.19
N VAL A 17 -7.09 -1.17 10.56
CA VAL A 17 -5.94 -1.33 9.67
C VAL A 17 -5.45 -2.77 9.72
N ILE A 18 -5.09 -3.34 8.57
CA ILE A 18 -4.56 -4.71 8.48
C ILE A 18 -3.05 -4.65 8.34
N GLY A 19 -2.36 -4.84 9.46
CA GLY A 19 -0.89 -4.89 9.54
C GLY A 19 -0.29 -6.23 9.09
N VAL A 20 -0.73 -6.76 7.95
CA VAL A 20 -0.23 -8.03 7.38
C VAL A 20 0.57 -7.74 6.11
N GLY A 21 1.83 -8.17 6.08
CA GLY A 21 2.73 -7.94 4.94
C GLY A 21 2.30 -8.72 3.69
N ASP A 22 1.93 -9.99 3.85
CA ASP A 22 1.50 -10.84 2.73
C ASP A 22 0.28 -10.23 1.99
N PRO A 23 0.41 -9.88 0.70
CA PRO A 23 -0.66 -9.30 -0.11
C PRO A 23 -1.96 -10.11 -0.12
N ASN A 24 -1.86 -11.43 -0.28
CA ASN A 24 -3.02 -12.32 -0.41
C ASN A 24 -3.81 -12.40 0.89
N THR A 25 -3.11 -12.59 2.00
CA THR A 25 -3.71 -12.61 3.34
C THR A 25 -4.32 -11.26 3.68
N ARG A 26 -3.63 -10.15 3.38
CA ARG A 26 -4.17 -8.80 3.61
C ARG A 26 -5.44 -8.55 2.81
N LYS A 27 -5.48 -8.95 1.54
CA LYS A 27 -6.67 -8.85 0.68
C LYS A 27 -7.84 -9.67 1.21
N LYS A 28 -7.61 -10.94 1.56
CA LYS A 28 -8.63 -11.82 2.13
C LYS A 28 -9.25 -11.22 3.41
N MET A 29 -8.40 -10.75 4.32
CA MET A 29 -8.87 -10.13 5.57
C MET A 29 -9.65 -8.84 5.31
N TYR A 30 -9.21 -8.01 4.37
CA TYR A 30 -9.92 -6.80 3.97
C TYR A 30 -11.34 -7.15 3.46
N GLU A 31 -11.44 -8.12 2.55
CA GLU A 31 -12.70 -8.55 1.94
C GLU A 31 -13.67 -9.18 2.96
N GLU A 32 -13.16 -9.92 3.94
CA GLU A 32 -13.96 -10.48 5.02
C GLU A 32 -14.51 -9.38 5.93
N LYS A 33 -13.67 -8.40 6.29
CA LYS A 33 -14.01 -7.38 7.29
C LYS A 33 -14.86 -6.26 6.70
N ILE A 34 -14.67 -5.87 5.44
CA ILE A 34 -15.53 -4.85 4.83
C ILE A 34 -16.99 -5.30 4.73
N LYS A 35 -17.24 -6.61 4.56
CA LYS A 35 -18.60 -7.18 4.58
C LYS A 35 -19.28 -7.08 5.94
N LEU A 36 -18.49 -6.92 7.01
CA LEU A 36 -19.00 -6.71 8.36
C LEU A 36 -19.27 -5.22 8.65
N GLY A 37 -19.04 -4.30 7.71
CA GLY A 37 -19.26 -2.87 7.92
C GLY A 37 -18.04 -2.09 8.40
N PHE A 38 -16.87 -2.74 8.54
CA PHE A 38 -15.64 -2.04 8.86
C PHE A 38 -15.18 -1.10 7.72
N GLN A 39 -14.56 0.00 8.12
CA GLN A 39 -13.95 1.01 7.26
C GLN A 39 -12.43 0.95 7.37
N PHE A 40 -11.77 1.30 6.26
CA PHE A 40 -10.32 1.21 6.12
C PHE A 40 -9.76 2.54 5.61
N PRO A 41 -9.62 3.54 6.49
CA PRO A 41 -8.95 4.78 6.11
C PRO A 41 -7.50 4.48 5.71
N SER A 42 -6.94 5.31 4.83
CA SER A 42 -5.51 5.28 4.54
C SER A 42 -4.71 5.74 5.76
N ILE A 43 -3.64 5.03 6.11
CA ILE A 43 -2.74 5.37 7.20
C ILE A 43 -1.42 5.87 6.61
N ILE A 44 -1.23 7.18 6.67
CA ILE A 44 -0.07 7.86 6.09
C ILE A 44 0.75 8.44 7.24
N HIS A 45 2.00 8.00 7.38
CA HIS A 45 2.88 8.52 8.41
C HIS A 45 3.18 10.01 8.18
N THR A 46 3.28 10.82 9.25
CA THR A 46 3.46 12.28 9.19
C THR A 46 4.74 12.72 8.47
N ASN A 47 5.79 11.92 8.54
CA ASN A 47 7.09 12.17 7.87
C ASN A 47 7.11 11.75 6.39
N THR A 48 5.96 11.59 5.74
CA THR A 48 5.89 11.29 4.30
C THR A 48 5.76 12.57 3.50
N ILE A 49 6.21 12.53 2.24
CA ILE A 49 5.97 13.61 1.28
C ILE A 49 5.02 13.06 0.22
N VAL A 50 3.77 13.53 0.25
CA VAL A 50 2.74 13.13 -0.72
C VAL A 50 2.36 14.37 -1.53
N SER A 51 2.53 14.27 -2.85
CA SER A 51 2.16 15.36 -3.77
C SER A 51 0.65 15.59 -3.75
N SER A 52 0.22 16.85 -3.78
CA SER A 52 -1.20 17.22 -3.95
C SER A 52 -1.79 16.78 -5.30
N HIS A 53 -0.93 16.38 -6.25
CA HIS A 53 -1.30 15.87 -7.56
C HIS A 53 -1.16 14.34 -7.66
N SER A 54 -1.03 13.66 -6.53
CA SER A 54 -1.08 12.20 -6.46
C SER A 54 -2.45 11.75 -5.96
N THR A 55 -2.80 10.49 -6.27
CA THR A 55 -4.05 9.88 -5.81
C THR A 55 -3.72 8.77 -4.82
N ILE A 56 -4.26 8.85 -3.61
CA ILE A 56 -4.14 7.81 -2.59
C ILE A 56 -5.54 7.26 -2.32
N GLU A 57 -5.75 5.97 -2.56
CA GLU A 57 -7.03 5.31 -2.30
C GLU A 57 -7.13 4.77 -0.86
N ASP A 58 -8.33 4.27 -0.49
CA ASP A 58 -8.59 3.69 0.83
C ASP A 58 -7.65 2.54 1.19
N ALA A 59 -7.51 2.26 2.48
CA ALA A 59 -6.74 1.16 3.04
C ALA A 59 -5.24 1.16 2.69
N VAL A 60 -4.74 2.22 2.05
CA VAL A 60 -3.32 2.38 1.76
C VAL A 60 -2.56 2.63 3.05
N ILE A 61 -1.39 1.99 3.19
CA ILE A 61 -0.47 2.22 4.30
C ILE A 61 0.82 2.81 3.72
N ILE A 62 1.26 3.96 4.22
CA ILE A 62 2.52 4.61 3.83
C ILE A 62 3.38 4.81 5.07
N GLY A 63 4.50 4.08 5.11
CA GLY A 63 5.51 4.15 6.16
C GLY A 63 6.28 5.48 6.18
N PRO A 64 7.04 5.74 7.25
CA PRO A 64 7.78 6.98 7.42
C PRO A 64 8.83 7.18 6.33
N TYR A 65 9.11 8.46 6.01
CA TYR A 65 10.14 8.88 5.05
C TYR A 65 9.93 8.41 3.60
N SER A 66 8.74 7.91 3.29
CA SER A 66 8.36 7.56 1.93
C SER A 66 7.85 8.77 1.17
N THR A 67 8.04 8.77 -0.15
CA THR A 67 7.63 9.84 -1.05
C THR A 67 6.66 9.31 -2.10
N VAL A 68 5.63 10.09 -2.42
CA VAL A 68 4.72 9.86 -3.55
C VAL A 68 4.63 11.14 -4.37
N LEU A 69 5.28 11.16 -5.53
CA LEU A 69 5.35 12.35 -6.37
C LEU A 69 4.11 12.49 -7.29
N SER A 70 4.04 13.62 -8.00
CA SER A 70 2.88 13.99 -8.82
C SER A 70 2.56 12.97 -9.92
N GLY A 71 1.28 12.85 -10.26
CA GLY A 71 0.80 11.94 -11.30
C GLY A 71 0.71 10.47 -10.85
N SER A 72 1.32 10.13 -9.72
CA SER A 72 1.30 8.77 -9.19
C SER A 72 -0.02 8.44 -8.49
N THR A 73 -0.43 7.18 -8.63
CA THR A 73 -1.63 6.63 -7.98
C THR A 73 -1.25 5.42 -7.14
N VAL A 74 -1.56 5.48 -5.85
CA VAL A 74 -1.43 4.35 -4.92
C VAL A 74 -2.82 3.80 -4.65
N LYS A 75 -3.10 2.63 -5.23
CA LYS A 75 -4.43 2.03 -5.19
C LYS A 75 -4.70 1.28 -3.88
N LYS A 76 -5.97 0.97 -3.69
CA LYS A 76 -6.55 0.40 -2.48
C LYS A 76 -5.74 -0.74 -1.87
N GLY A 77 -5.48 -0.64 -0.58
CA GLY A 77 -4.82 -1.71 0.20
C GLY A 77 -3.34 -1.91 -0.10
N ALA A 78 -2.74 -1.10 -0.98
CA ALA A 78 -1.29 -1.11 -1.20
C ALA A 78 -0.56 -0.69 0.08
N CYS A 79 0.61 -1.29 0.30
CA CYS A 79 1.42 -1.03 1.49
C CYS A 79 2.82 -0.62 1.04
N LEU A 80 3.20 0.61 1.35
CA LEU A 80 4.54 1.15 1.16
C LEU A 80 5.22 1.14 2.53
N LEU A 81 6.29 0.36 2.69
CA LEU A 81 7.09 0.39 3.91
C LEU A 81 7.90 1.69 4.01
N SER A 82 8.81 1.76 4.99
CA SER A 82 9.63 2.95 5.23
C SER A 82 10.59 3.26 4.07
N CYS A 83 10.85 4.54 3.84
CA CYS A 83 11.83 5.03 2.86
C CYS A 83 11.56 4.55 1.42
N VAL A 84 10.29 4.33 1.06
CA VAL A 84 9.90 3.98 -0.32
C VAL A 84 9.82 5.26 -1.16
N ASN A 85 10.47 5.26 -2.31
CA ASN A 85 10.39 6.35 -3.27
C ASN A 85 9.50 5.97 -4.45
N ILE A 86 8.28 6.50 -4.46
CA ILE A 86 7.39 6.52 -5.64
C ILE A 86 7.62 7.85 -6.36
N ASN A 87 8.36 7.82 -7.46
CA ASN A 87 8.57 9.00 -8.33
C ASN A 87 7.30 9.39 -9.12
N HIS A 88 7.44 9.98 -10.31
CA HIS A 88 6.34 10.56 -11.08
C HIS A 88 5.62 9.53 -11.95
N ASP A 89 4.30 9.68 -12.09
CA ASP A 89 3.45 8.92 -13.01
C ASP A 89 3.49 7.39 -12.79
N ILE A 90 3.58 6.96 -11.53
CA ILE A 90 3.62 5.53 -11.17
C ILE A 90 2.25 5.06 -10.71
N VAL A 91 1.88 3.85 -11.13
CA VAL A 91 0.67 3.18 -10.63
C VAL A 91 1.08 2.01 -9.74
N VAL A 92 0.82 2.13 -8.44
CA VAL A 92 0.90 1.01 -7.49
C VAL A 92 -0.49 0.38 -7.40
N ASN A 93 -0.67 -0.82 -7.96
CA ASN A 93 -1.99 -1.46 -7.96
C ASN A 93 -2.37 -2.03 -6.58
N LYS A 94 -3.62 -2.51 -6.51
CA LYS A 94 -4.27 -2.89 -5.27
C LYS A 94 -3.46 -3.95 -4.54
N PHE A 95 -3.45 -3.86 -3.21
CA PHE A 95 -2.83 -4.86 -2.33
C PHE A 95 -1.34 -5.17 -2.61
N SER A 96 -0.63 -4.42 -3.45
CA SER A 96 0.82 -4.61 -3.62
C SER A 96 1.56 -4.27 -2.33
N LEU A 97 2.66 -4.97 -2.06
CA LEU A 97 3.61 -4.65 -1.00
C LEU A 97 4.90 -4.12 -1.63
N VAL A 98 5.30 -2.91 -1.22
CA VAL A 98 6.58 -2.31 -1.60
C VAL A 98 7.48 -2.29 -0.36
N GLY A 99 8.55 -3.10 -0.41
CA GLY A 99 9.52 -3.25 0.65
C GLY A 99 10.22 -1.94 1.02
N ALA A 100 10.82 -1.90 2.21
CA ALA A 100 11.53 -0.71 2.67
C ALA A 100 12.72 -0.38 1.76
N ASN A 101 13.04 0.92 1.63
CA ASN A 101 14.13 1.42 0.79
C ASN A 101 14.02 1.07 -0.71
N VAL A 102 12.82 0.78 -1.21
CA VAL A 102 12.60 0.57 -2.65
C VAL A 102 12.47 1.92 -3.35
N SER A 103 13.11 2.06 -4.51
CA SER A 103 12.96 3.23 -5.39
C SER A 103 12.39 2.81 -6.74
N ILE A 104 11.33 3.47 -7.17
CA ILE A 104 10.61 3.13 -8.41
C ILE A 104 10.76 4.28 -9.39
N GLY A 105 11.36 4.01 -10.55
CA GLY A 105 11.51 4.98 -11.63
C GLY A 105 10.18 5.39 -12.26
N ASN A 106 10.16 6.58 -12.86
CA ASN A 106 8.96 7.21 -13.44
C ASN A 106 8.22 6.30 -14.42
N ASN A 107 6.92 6.57 -14.59
CA ASN A 107 6.08 5.94 -15.60
C ASN A 107 6.06 4.40 -15.51
N SER A 108 6.08 3.87 -14.29
CA SER A 108 6.11 2.42 -14.02
C SER A 108 4.79 1.93 -13.41
N ILE A 109 4.50 0.65 -13.58
CA ILE A 109 3.29 0.02 -13.07
C ILE A 109 3.69 -1.17 -12.20
N LEU A 110 3.22 -1.19 -10.96
CA LEU A 110 3.29 -2.37 -10.10
C LEU A 110 1.97 -3.13 -10.16
N GLY A 111 2.00 -4.39 -10.58
CA GLY A 111 0.83 -5.25 -10.69
C GLY A 111 0.13 -5.50 -9.35
N GLU A 112 -1.17 -5.82 -9.41
CA GLU A 112 -1.98 -6.10 -8.22
C GLU A 112 -1.36 -7.23 -7.39
N GLY A 113 -1.26 -7.03 -6.08
CA GLY A 113 -0.76 -8.05 -5.15
C GLY A 113 0.71 -8.43 -5.33
N CYS A 114 1.49 -7.70 -6.14
CA CYS A 114 2.93 -7.95 -6.25
C CYS A 114 3.64 -7.66 -4.91
N HIS A 115 4.80 -8.27 -4.70
CA HIS A 115 5.67 -8.03 -3.56
C HIS A 115 7.05 -7.65 -4.06
N ILE A 116 7.45 -6.40 -3.84
CA ILE A 116 8.82 -5.94 -4.13
C ILE A 116 9.66 -6.05 -2.86
N THR A 117 10.74 -6.82 -2.91
CA THR A 117 11.64 -6.99 -1.75
C THR A 117 12.36 -5.67 -1.41
N MET A 118 12.89 -5.59 -0.18
CA MET A 118 13.55 -4.39 0.32
C MET A 118 14.78 -4.00 -0.51
N GLY A 119 15.03 -2.70 -0.64
CA GLY A 119 16.25 -2.17 -1.26
C GLY A 119 16.31 -2.28 -2.79
N LYS A 120 15.22 -2.64 -3.46
CA LYS A 120 15.19 -2.75 -4.92
C LYS A 120 15.12 -1.40 -5.61
N ILE A 121 15.72 -1.33 -6.79
CA ILE A 121 15.62 -0.19 -7.69
C ILE A 121 14.92 -0.68 -8.97
N ILE A 122 13.71 -0.19 -9.21
CA ILE A 122 12.95 -0.47 -10.42
C ILE A 122 13.25 0.64 -11.44
N LYS A 123 13.66 0.26 -12.65
CA LYS A 123 13.99 1.22 -13.71
C LYS A 123 12.73 1.98 -14.18
N PRO A 124 12.86 3.21 -14.70
CA PRO A 124 11.73 3.90 -15.32
C PRO A 124 11.12 3.09 -16.47
N ASN A 125 9.82 3.28 -16.73
CA ASN A 125 9.05 2.56 -17.75
C ASN A 125 8.98 1.04 -17.53
N SER A 126 9.04 0.58 -16.28
CA SER A 126 8.92 -0.84 -15.96
C SER A 126 7.48 -1.24 -15.67
N SER A 127 7.13 -2.48 -16.03
CA SER A 127 5.90 -3.13 -15.57
C SER A 127 6.27 -4.35 -14.75
N ILE A 128 5.74 -4.45 -13.54
CA ILE A 128 5.86 -5.62 -12.67
C ILE A 128 4.54 -6.38 -12.73
N ASP A 129 4.62 -7.69 -12.96
CA ASP A 129 3.43 -8.53 -13.09
C ASP A 129 2.64 -8.65 -11.79
N ALA A 130 1.32 -8.87 -11.92
CA ALA A 130 0.45 -9.10 -10.78
C ALA A 130 0.84 -10.38 -10.03
N GLY A 131 0.83 -10.32 -8.70
CA GLY A 131 1.23 -11.43 -7.84
C GLY A 131 2.72 -11.79 -7.88
N LEU A 132 3.54 -11.10 -8.68
CA LEU A 132 4.97 -11.38 -8.76
C LEU A 132 5.66 -11.06 -7.43
N TYR A 133 6.46 -12.00 -6.96
CA TYR A 133 7.45 -11.78 -5.92
C TYR A 133 8.75 -11.33 -6.60
N TYR A 134 9.05 -10.03 -6.54
CA TYR A 134 10.18 -9.41 -7.21
C TYR A 134 11.37 -9.35 -6.24
N GLU A 135 12.34 -10.23 -6.47
CA GLU A 135 13.47 -10.47 -5.57
C GLU A 135 14.66 -9.54 -5.68
#